data_AF-A0A643BX80-F1
#
_entry.id   AF-A0A643BX80-F1
#
_cell.length_a   1.000
_cell.length_b   1.000
_cell.length_c   1.000
_cell.angle_alpha   90.00
_cell.angle_beta   90.00
_cell.angle_gamma   90.00
#
_symmetry.space_group_name_H-M   'P 1'
#
loop_
_entity.id
_entity.type
_entity.pdbx_description
1 polymer ?
#
loop_
_entity_poly.entity_id
_entity_poly.type
_entity_poly.pdbx_seq_one_letter_code
_entity_poly.pdbx_strand_id
1 'polypeptide(L)'
;MLSNSLSDTPGEALVKLYCPKCMDVSTPKTPSRKHHTKAPTWVPVSVTMLFTVHTECRPKQPTNQFMSKVCSCKIHPLSYQMQFQAASNFESIKTVQ
;
A
#
# COMPACT_ATOMS: atom_id res chain seq x y z
N MET A 1 -10.20 -8.63 -2.89
CA MET A 1 -9.13 -8.30 -1.90
C MET A 1 -9.06 -9.47 -0.94
N LEU A 2 -7.86 -9.91 -0.60
CA LEU A 2 -7.63 -11.01 0.35
C LEU A 2 -7.12 -10.40 1.66
N SER A 3 -7.43 -11.00 2.80
CA SER A 3 -6.75 -10.62 4.04
C SER A 3 -5.27 -10.98 3.93
N ASN A 4 -4.39 -10.16 4.50
CA ASN A 4 -2.97 -10.42 4.62
C ASN A 4 -2.47 -9.97 6.01
N SER A 5 -1.46 -10.67 6.55
CA SER A 5 -0.66 -10.17 7.68
C SER A 5 0.63 -9.56 7.15
N LEU A 6 1.17 -8.55 7.82
CA LEU A 6 2.53 -8.05 7.56
C LEU A 6 3.57 -8.60 8.52
N SER A 7 3.15 -9.29 9.58
CA SER A 7 4.05 -9.97 10.51
C SER A 7 3.62 -11.42 10.64
N ASP A 8 4.62 -12.30 10.66
CA ASP A 8 4.49 -13.73 10.96
C ASP A 8 4.36 -13.99 12.47
N THR A 9 4.59 -12.97 13.31
CA THR A 9 4.44 -13.03 14.76
C THR A 9 3.01 -12.65 15.18
N PRO A 10 2.33 -13.47 16.00
CA PRO A 10 1.01 -13.15 16.49
C PRO A 10 1.07 -11.94 17.44
N GLY A 11 0.36 -10.86 17.10
CA GLY A 11 0.19 -9.69 17.97
C GLY A 11 0.96 -8.43 17.56
N GLU A 12 1.86 -8.51 16.57
CA GLU A 12 2.63 -7.36 16.09
C GLU A 12 1.88 -6.55 15.02
N ALA A 13 1.12 -7.22 14.16
CA ALA A 13 0.48 -6.59 13.01
C ALA A 13 -1.04 -6.83 12.94
N LEU A 14 -1.75 -5.78 12.53
CA LEU A 14 -3.18 -5.80 12.26
C LEU A 14 -3.47 -6.45 10.90
N VAL A 15 -4.71 -6.93 10.71
CA VAL A 15 -5.17 -7.42 9.40
C VAL A 15 -5.07 -6.30 8.37
N LYS A 16 -4.28 -6.52 7.33
CA LYS A 16 -4.28 -5.70 6.12
C LYS A 16 -4.98 -6.43 4.98
N LEU A 17 -5.29 -5.71 3.90
CA LEU A 17 -5.94 -6.25 2.71
C LEU A 17 -4.96 -6.24 1.55
N TYR A 18 -4.64 -7.42 1.02
CA TYR A 18 -3.87 -7.58 -0.21
C TYR A 18 -4.77 -7.47 -1.45
N CYS A 19 -4.36 -6.64 -2.39
CA CYS A 19 -4.96 -6.52 -3.72
C CYS A 19 -4.08 -7.24 -4.75
N PRO A 20 -4.53 -8.35 -5.35
CA PRO A 20 -3.72 -9.09 -6.34
C PRO A 20 -3.53 -8.33 -7.66
N LYS A 21 -4.36 -7.31 -7.94
CA LYS A 21 -4.27 -6.48 -9.14
C LYS A 21 -3.21 -5.39 -9.02
N CYS A 22 -3.08 -4.78 -7.84
CA CYS A 22 -2.08 -3.75 -7.56
C CYS A 22 -0.79 -4.35 -6.97
N MET A 23 -0.85 -5.63 -6.53
CA MET A 23 0.19 -6.29 -5.74
C MET A 23 0.57 -5.50 -4.49
N ASP A 24 -0.42 -4.81 -3.90
CA ASP A 24 -0.21 -3.87 -2.80
C ASP A 24 -1.12 -4.19 -1.60
N VAL A 25 -0.68 -3.76 -0.43
CA VAL A 25 -1.30 -4.01 0.86
C VAL A 25 -1.91 -2.73 1.40
N SER A 26 -3.23 -2.71 1.50
CA SER A 26 -4.01 -1.56 1.97
C SER A 26 -4.56 -1.79 3.38
N THR A 27 -4.72 -0.70 4.13
CA THR A 27 -5.48 -0.73 5.38
C THR A 27 -6.98 -0.78 5.08
N PRO A 28 -7.77 -1.56 5.84
CA PRO A 28 -9.21 -1.63 5.60
C PRO A 28 -9.86 -0.26 5.82
N LYS A 29 -10.74 0.15 4.89
CA LYS A 29 -11.45 1.44 4.93
C LYS A 29 -12.54 1.52 6.03
N THR A 30 -12.95 0.40 6.61
CA THR A 30 -14.06 0.34 7.58
C THR A 30 -13.57 0.62 9.02
N PRO A 31 -14.00 1.72 9.69
CA PRO A 31 -13.23 2.34 10.78
C PRO A 31 -13.18 1.66 12.16
N SER A 32 -13.90 0.56 12.44
CA SER A 32 -14.04 0.14 13.86
C SER A 32 -13.92 -1.35 14.13
N ARG A 33 -14.48 -2.24 13.29
CA ARG A 33 -14.47 -3.67 13.60
C ARG A 33 -13.19 -4.42 13.21
N LYS A 34 -12.46 -3.94 12.19
CA LYS A 34 -11.28 -4.61 11.63
C LYS A 34 -9.94 -3.99 12.03
N HIS A 35 -9.94 -2.81 12.65
CA HIS A 35 -8.72 -2.13 13.13
C HIS A 35 -8.13 -2.76 14.39
N HIS A 36 -8.93 -3.51 15.16
CA HIS A 36 -8.47 -4.26 16.34
C HIS A 36 -8.40 -5.78 16.08
N THR A 37 -8.78 -6.23 14.88
CA THR A 37 -8.63 -7.64 14.52
C THR A 37 -7.17 -7.90 14.21
N LYS A 38 -6.51 -8.63 15.11
CA LYS A 38 -5.15 -9.13 14.89
C LYS A 38 -5.15 -10.07 13.70
N ALA A 39 -4.16 -9.94 12.83
CA ALA A 39 -4.02 -10.85 11.71
C ALA A 39 -3.64 -12.24 12.23
N PRO A 40 -4.34 -13.30 11.80
CA PRO A 40 -3.84 -14.64 12.00
C PRO A 40 -2.52 -14.82 11.23
N THR A 41 -1.56 -15.51 11.85
CA THR A 41 -0.21 -15.74 11.28
C THR A 41 -0.20 -16.61 10.03
N TRP A 42 -1.28 -17.36 9.77
CA TRP A 42 -1.43 -18.23 8.59
C TRP A 42 -1.93 -17.51 7.32
N VAL A 43 -2.25 -16.21 7.42
CA VAL A 43 -2.84 -15.46 6.31
C VAL A 43 -1.84 -15.12 5.18
N PRO A 44 -0.56 -14.77 5.43
CA PRO A 44 0.42 -14.59 4.36
C PRO A 44 0.67 -15.87 3.55
N VAL A 45 0.65 -17.01 4.25
CA VAL A 45 0.80 -18.34 3.65
C VAL A 45 -0.40 -18.67 2.78
N SER A 46 -1.63 -18.33 3.20
CA SER A 46 -2.83 -18.61 2.42
C SER A 46 -2.92 -17.79 1.12
N VAL A 47 -2.50 -16.52 1.12
CA VAL A 47 -2.48 -15.69 -0.09
C VAL A 47 -1.44 -16.21 -1.10
N THR A 48 -0.23 -16.52 -0.62
CA THR A 48 0.85 -17.01 -1.48
C THR A 48 0.52 -18.38 -2.06
N MET A 49 -0.02 -19.29 -1.23
CA MET A 49 -0.43 -20.61 -1.66
C MET A 49 -1.59 -20.55 -2.66
N LEU A 50 -2.58 -19.65 -2.46
CA LEU A 50 -3.71 -19.49 -3.38
C LEU A 50 -3.26 -19.16 -4.80
N PHE A 51 -2.33 -18.22 -4.99
CA PHE A 51 -1.84 -17.85 -6.33
C PHE A 51 -0.78 -18.80 -6.89
N THR A 52 -0.17 -19.62 -6.04
CA THR A 52 0.72 -20.71 -6.48
C THR A 52 -0.08 -21.87 -7.05
N VAL A 53 -1.21 -22.20 -6.41
CA VAL A 53 -2.11 -23.29 -6.84
C VAL A 53 -3.02 -22.86 -7.99
N HIS A 54 -3.59 -21.65 -7.93
CA HIS A 54 -4.49 -21.10 -8.94
C HIS A 54 -3.84 -19.94 -9.68
N THR A 55 -2.93 -20.27 -10.59
CA THR A 55 -2.23 -19.26 -11.40
C THR A 55 -3.17 -18.51 -12.35
N GLU A 56 -4.27 -19.16 -12.78
CA GLU A 56 -5.31 -18.59 -13.65
C GLU A 56 -6.12 -17.47 -12.99
N CYS A 57 -6.19 -17.45 -11.66
CA CYS A 57 -6.91 -16.44 -10.89
C CYS A 57 -6.10 -15.14 -10.72
N ARG A 58 -4.86 -15.08 -11.22
CA ARG A 58 -4.03 -13.88 -11.12
C ARG A 58 -4.53 -12.81 -12.10
N PRO A 59 -5.01 -11.66 -11.62
CA PRO A 59 -5.49 -10.60 -12.50
C PRO A 59 -4.34 -10.01 -13.33
N LYS A 60 -4.64 -9.62 -14.58
CA LYS A 60 -3.71 -8.87 -15.43
C LYS A 60 -3.42 -7.49 -14.81
N GLN A 61 -2.20 -6.99 -15.03
CA GLN A 61 -1.79 -5.68 -14.55
C GLN A 61 -2.75 -4.59 -15.09
N PRO A 62 -2.98 -3.53 -14.29
CA PRO A 62 -3.85 -2.43 -14.72
C PRO A 62 -3.26 -1.74 -15.96
N THR A 63 -4.03 -1.71 -17.04
CA THR A 63 -3.64 -1.06 -18.31
C THR A 63 -3.51 0.46 -18.16
N ASN A 64 -4.34 1.06 -17.30
CA ASN A 64 -4.35 2.51 -17.07
C ASN A 64 -3.64 2.82 -15.75
N GLN A 65 -2.51 3.50 -15.85
CA GLN A 65 -1.82 4.08 -14.69
C GLN A 65 -2.36 5.49 -14.43
N PHE A 66 -2.44 5.86 -13.15
CA PHE A 66 -2.83 7.21 -12.77
C PHE A 66 -1.80 8.22 -13.31
N MET A 67 -2.27 9.21 -14.05
CA MET A 67 -1.45 10.32 -14.52
C MET A 67 -1.93 11.61 -13.86
N SER A 68 -1.12 12.17 -12.98
CA SER A 68 -1.36 13.50 -12.42
C SER A 68 -1.23 14.55 -13.52
N LYS A 69 -2.29 15.35 -13.71
CA LYS A 69 -2.32 16.45 -14.66
C LYS A 69 -2.80 17.71 -13.94
N VAL A 70 -2.06 18.80 -14.11
CA VAL A 70 -2.46 20.14 -13.67
C VAL A 70 -2.58 21.00 -14.92
N CYS A 71 -3.74 21.64 -15.11
CA CYS A 71 -4.02 22.45 -16.30
C CYS A 71 -3.70 21.72 -17.62
N SER A 72 -4.10 20.45 -17.72
CA SER A 72 -3.84 19.57 -18.87
C SER A 72 -2.37 19.19 -19.14
N CYS A 73 -1.42 19.74 -18.39
CA CYS A 73 0.01 19.38 -18.47
C CYS A 73 0.34 18.20 -17.55
N LYS A 74 1.18 17.29 -18.03
CA LYS A 74 1.74 16.19 -17.21
C LYS A 74 2.81 16.77 -16.29
N ILE A 75 2.77 16.38 -15.01
CA ILE A 75 3.80 16.76 -14.05
C ILE A 75 5.08 15.96 -14.34
N HIS A 76 6.22 16.63 -14.46
CA HIS A 76 7.50 15.95 -14.67
C HIS A 76 7.97 15.28 -13.37
N PRO A 77 8.49 14.03 -13.39
CA PRO A 77 8.86 13.30 -12.17
C PRO A 77 9.84 14.06 -11.26
N LEU A 78 10.74 14.87 -11.83
CA LEU A 78 11.69 15.69 -11.06
C LEU A 78 11.02 16.70 -10.11
N SER A 79 9.83 17.20 -10.45
CA SER A 79 9.16 18.18 -9.59
C SER A 79 8.76 17.58 -8.25
N TYR A 80 8.45 16.28 -8.20
CA TYR A 80 8.15 15.59 -6.94
C TYR A 80 9.38 15.54 -6.03
N GLN A 81 10.56 15.25 -6.58
CA GLN A 81 11.82 15.25 -5.81
C GLN A 81 12.13 16.64 -5.24
N MET A 82 11.96 17.70 -6.05
CA MET A 82 12.15 19.08 -5.59
C MET A 82 11.16 19.46 -4.48
N GLN A 83 9.92 19.01 -4.56
CA GLN A 83 8.91 19.24 -3.50
C GLN A 83 9.29 18.55 -2.18
N PHE A 84 9.76 17.30 -2.23
CA PHE A 84 10.21 16.60 -1.03
C PHE A 84 11.42 17.29 -0.38
N GLN A 85 12.38 17.75 -1.18
CA GLN A 85 13.55 18.48 -0.68
C GLN A 85 13.17 19.85 -0.08
N ALA A 86 12.25 20.58 -0.71
CA ALA A 86 11.76 21.85 -0.15
C ALA A 86 11.04 21.64 1.20
N ALA A 87 10.24 20.58 1.32
CA ALA A 87 9.58 20.21 2.56
C ALA A 87 10.58 19.85 3.68
N SER A 88 11.62 19.05 3.37
CA SER A 88 12.66 18.72 4.37
C SER A 88 13.43 19.95 4.84
N ASN A 89 13.75 20.86 3.91
CA ASN A 89 14.45 22.09 4.24
C ASN A 89 13.59 23.00 5.13
N PHE A 90 12.28 23.08 4.87
CA PHE A 90 11.37 23.88 5.68
C PHE A 90 11.24 23.35 7.12
N GLU A 91 11.18 22.03 7.30
CA GLU A 91 11.17 21.42 8.64
C GLU A 91 12.50 21.68 9.39
N SER A 92 13.64 21.65 8.70
CA SER A 92 14.93 21.97 9.31
C SER A 92 15.04 23.42 9.80
N ILE A 93 14.39 24.36 9.11
CA ILE A 93 14.35 25.78 9.50
C ILE A 93 13.47 25.97 10.75
N LYS A 94 12.34 25.26 10.85
CA LYS A 94 11.47 25.31 12.03
C LYS A 94 12.12 24.77 13.30
N THR A 95 13.01 23.78 13.18
CA THR A 95 13.72 23.19 14.33
C THR A 95 14.88 24.03 14.87
N VAL A 96 15.27 25.10 14.15
CA VAL A 96 16.35 26.01 14.55
C VAL A 96 15.82 27.32 15.19
N GLN A 97 14.50 27.55 15.14
CA GLN A 97 13.82 28.61 15.92
C GLN A 97 13.31 28.06 17.25
#